data_AF-A0A7K3B4M0-F1
#
_entry.id   AF-A0A7K3B4M0-F1
#
_cell.length_a   1.000
_cell.length_b   1.000
_cell.length_c   1.000
_cell.angle_alpha   90.00
_cell.angle_beta   90.00
_cell.angle_gamma   90.00
#
_symmetry.space_group_name_H-M   'P 1'
#
loop_
_entity.id
_entity.type
_entity.pdbx_description
1 polymer ?
#
loop_
_entity_poly.entity_id
_entity_poly.type
_entity_poly.pdbx_seq_one_letter_code
_entity_poly.pdbx_strand_id
1 'polypeptide(L)'
;MKFWRSLLLSLGTAVAMFFTWVYGIFSGGLDVAETCELLAGRTYDEAYRIEHVREYTRVFPLHNKCNASFDLVPGWVNPAIVLLGLATVFLLGRAMVGTVNHIKARLRRNSGGAVGAPPHNDDCADDRAHHPPGPAPDAGAF
;
A
#
# COMPACT_ATOMS: atom_id res chain seq x y z
N MET A 1 11.92 7.28 -2.96
CA MET A 1 12.43 6.77 -1.65
C MET A 1 11.45 6.94 -0.49
N LYS A 2 10.92 8.14 -0.20
CA LYS A 2 10.03 8.37 0.97
C LYS A 2 8.68 7.61 0.92
N PHE A 3 8.07 7.48 -0.26
CA PHE A 3 6.82 6.71 -0.41
C PHE A 3 7.02 5.21 -0.16
N TRP A 4 8.14 4.65 -0.64
CA TRP A 4 8.45 3.23 -0.50
C TRP A 4 8.70 2.85 0.96
N ARG A 5 9.37 3.72 1.72
CA ARG A 5 9.50 3.56 3.18
C ARG A 5 8.15 3.57 3.90
N SER A 6 7.24 4.47 3.52
CA SER A 6 5.90 4.53 4.14
C SER A 6 5.07 3.28 3.81
N LEU A 7 5.22 2.74 2.61
CA LEU A 7 4.56 1.52 2.17
C LEU A 7 5.09 0.29 2.91
N LEU A 8 6.42 0.17 3.06
CA LEU A 8 7.05 -0.91 3.84
C LEU A 8 6.65 -0.85 5.31
N LEU A 9 6.60 0.35 5.91
CA LEU A 9 6.13 0.53 7.29
C LEU A 9 4.65 0.15 7.43
N SER A 10 3.80 0.53 6.49
CA SER A 10 2.38 0.15 6.49
C SER A 10 2.19 -1.36 6.38
N LEU A 11 3.01 -2.03 5.57
CA LEU A 11 2.98 -3.49 5.48
C LEU A 11 3.44 -4.13 6.78
N GLY A 12 4.51 -3.61 7.38
CA GLY A 12 5.01 -4.08 8.68
C GLY A 12 3.98 -3.95 9.80
N THR A 13 3.28 -2.81 9.88
CA THR A 13 2.23 -2.62 10.90
C THR A 13 1.01 -3.50 10.63
N ALA A 14 0.63 -3.72 9.37
CA ALA A 14 -0.47 -4.62 9.02
C ALA A 14 -0.14 -6.08 9.36
N VAL A 15 1.09 -6.52 9.08
CA VAL A 15 1.57 -7.86 9.45
C VAL A 15 1.61 -8.02 10.97
N ALA A 16 2.14 -7.04 11.70
CA ALA A 16 2.14 -7.06 13.16
C ALA A 16 0.71 -7.10 13.74
N MET A 17 -0.22 -6.33 13.15
CA MET A 17 -1.63 -6.34 13.55
C MET A 17 -2.25 -7.72 13.34
N PHE A 18 -1.98 -8.34 12.18
CA PHE A 18 -2.47 -9.69 11.86
C PHE A 18 -1.96 -10.72 12.86
N PHE A 19 -0.65 -10.76 13.13
CA PHE A 19 -0.09 -11.69 14.12
C PHE A 19 -0.60 -11.43 15.53
N THR A 20 -0.81 -10.17 15.92
CA THR A 20 -1.39 -9.81 17.23
C THR A 20 -2.84 -10.31 17.33
N TRP A 21 -3.61 -10.18 16.27
CA TRP A 21 -4.99 -10.68 16.21
C TRP A 21 -5.06 -12.21 16.24
N VAL A 22 -4.21 -12.89 15.47
CA VAL A 22 -4.08 -14.35 15.49
C VAL A 22 -3.69 -14.82 16.90
N TYR A 23 -2.66 -14.22 17.51
CA TYR A 23 -2.24 -14.54 18.86
C TYR A 23 -3.39 -14.39 19.87
N GLY A 24 -4.19 -13.33 19.74
CA GLY A 24 -5.36 -13.12 20.58
C GLY A 24 -6.43 -14.22 20.41
N ILE A 25 -6.74 -14.64 19.18
CA ILE A 25 -7.74 -15.68 18.93
C ILE A 25 -7.28 -17.01 19.49
N PHE A 26 -6.01 -17.34 19.29
CA PHE A 26 -5.41 -18.59 19.75
C PHE A 26 -4.90 -18.53 21.20
N SER A 27 -5.19 -17.46 21.94
CA SER A 27 -4.80 -17.35 23.37
C SER A 27 -5.41 -18.44 24.24
N GLY A 28 -6.56 -19.00 23.83
CA GLY A 28 -7.21 -20.14 24.47
C GLY A 28 -6.71 -21.52 24.05
N GLY A 29 -5.71 -21.61 23.17
CA GLY A 29 -5.18 -22.88 22.69
C GLY A 29 -6.17 -23.68 21.82
N LEU A 30 -5.86 -24.98 21.65
CA LEU A 30 -6.72 -25.96 20.98
C LEU A 30 -7.91 -26.36 21.85
N ASP A 31 -7.71 -26.40 23.16
CA ASP A 31 -8.74 -26.62 24.16
C ASP A 31 -8.65 -25.51 25.23
N VAL A 32 -9.70 -24.70 25.29
CA VAL A 32 -9.80 -23.59 26.24
C VAL A 32 -9.95 -24.11 27.66
N ALA A 33 -10.66 -25.23 27.86
CA ALA A 33 -10.82 -25.81 29.19
C ALA A 33 -9.48 -26.30 29.73
N GLU A 34 -8.72 -27.02 28.89
CA GLU A 34 -7.37 -27.48 29.24
C GLU A 34 -6.43 -26.29 29.51
N THR A 35 -6.45 -25.25 28.68
CA THR A 35 -5.60 -24.07 28.86
C THR A 35 -5.97 -23.30 30.13
N CYS A 36 -7.27 -23.20 30.44
CA CYS A 36 -7.76 -22.58 31.67
C CYS A 36 -7.28 -23.34 32.91
N GLU A 37 -7.43 -24.66 32.92
CA GLU A 37 -7.13 -25.48 34.09
C GLU A 37 -5.64 -25.74 34.26
N LEU A 38 -4.91 -26.06 33.19
CA LEU A 38 -3.49 -26.43 33.24
C LEU A 38 -2.55 -25.24 33.14
N LEU A 39 -2.83 -24.26 32.27
CA LEU A 39 -1.92 -23.14 32.03
C LEU A 39 -2.20 -21.95 32.95
N ALA A 40 -3.48 -21.63 33.16
CA ALA A 40 -3.89 -20.51 34.03
C ALA A 40 -4.21 -20.93 35.48
N GLY A 41 -4.38 -22.24 35.75
CA GLY A 41 -4.77 -22.74 37.06
C GLY A 41 -6.14 -22.24 37.52
N ARG A 42 -7.04 -21.93 36.58
CA ARG A 42 -8.38 -21.40 36.83
C ARG A 42 -9.41 -22.45 36.43
N THR A 43 -10.46 -22.57 37.24
CA THR A 43 -11.61 -23.43 36.91
C THR A 43 -12.29 -22.92 35.66
N TYR A 44 -12.46 -23.80 34.69
CA TYR A 44 -13.23 -23.53 33.49
C TYR A 44 -14.73 -23.58 33.81
N ASP A 45 -15.44 -22.48 33.54
CA ASP A 45 -16.89 -22.39 33.75
C ASP A 45 -17.62 -22.47 32.41
N GLU A 46 -18.03 -23.69 32.07
CA GLU A 46 -18.75 -23.96 30.83
C GLU A 46 -20.14 -23.31 30.81
N ALA A 47 -20.85 -23.30 31.95
CA ALA A 47 -22.18 -22.71 32.06
C ALA A 47 -22.13 -21.21 31.78
N TYR A 48 -21.16 -20.51 32.37
CA TYR A 48 -20.93 -19.08 32.10
C TYR A 48 -20.65 -18.81 30.62
N ARG A 49 -19.82 -19.65 29.98
CA ARG A 49 -19.46 -19.49 28.57
C ARG A 49 -20.64 -19.71 27.64
N ILE A 50 -21.52 -20.68 27.93
CA ILE A 50 -22.74 -20.94 27.14
C ILE A 50 -23.73 -19.78 27.27
N GLU A 51 -23.89 -19.21 28.48
CA GLU A 51 -24.74 -18.03 28.68
C GLU A 51 -24.20 -16.78 27.97
N HIS A 52 -22.88 -16.67 27.84
CA HIS A 52 -22.20 -15.50 27.27
C HIS A 52 -21.63 -15.72 25.86
N VAL A 53 -22.12 -16.70 25.08
CA VAL A 53 -21.63 -17.02 23.71
C VAL A 53 -21.51 -15.78 22.80
N ARG A 54 -22.40 -14.79 22.98
CA ARG A 54 -22.37 -13.55 22.21
C ARG A 54 -21.15 -12.67 22.49
N GLU A 55 -20.49 -12.81 23.64
CA GLU A 55 -19.24 -12.13 23.95
C GLU A 55 -18.06 -12.78 23.22
N TYR A 56 -18.06 -14.11 23.08
CA TYR A 56 -16.98 -14.88 22.45
C TYR A 56 -17.02 -14.88 20.91
N THR A 57 -18.19 -14.61 20.32
CA THR A 57 -18.36 -14.50 18.86
C THR A 57 -18.00 -13.13 18.30
N ARG A 58 -17.66 -12.15 19.14
CA ARG A 58 -17.25 -10.82 18.69
C ARG A 58 -15.84 -10.85 18.14
N VAL A 59 -15.68 -10.26 16.96
CA VAL A 59 -14.38 -10.10 16.30
C VAL A 59 -13.50 -9.05 17.01
N PHE A 60 -14.12 -8.15 17.79
CA PHE A 60 -13.47 -7.18 18.67
C PHE A 60 -14.48 -6.63 19.71
N PRO A 61 -14.07 -6.35 20.96
CA PRO A 61 -12.80 -6.69 21.58
C PRO A 61 -12.65 -8.21 21.70
N LEU A 62 -11.42 -8.69 21.58
CA LEU A 62 -11.13 -10.11 21.68
C LEU A 62 -11.14 -10.51 23.16
N HIS A 63 -11.93 -11.55 23.47
CA HIS A 63 -12.09 -12.09 24.82
C HIS A 63 -12.07 -13.61 24.76
N ASN A 64 -11.31 -14.23 25.65
CA ASN A 64 -11.29 -15.67 25.83
C ASN A 64 -11.28 -15.98 27.34
N LYS A 65 -12.42 -15.75 27.98
CA LYS A 65 -12.58 -15.89 29.43
C LYS A 65 -12.75 -17.35 29.86
N CYS A 66 -12.02 -17.76 30.91
CA CYS A 66 -12.26 -19.03 31.63
C CYS A 66 -13.48 -18.96 32.54
N ASN A 67 -13.66 -17.81 33.18
CA ASN A 67 -14.72 -17.51 34.13
C ASN A 67 -14.95 -15.99 34.11
N ALA A 68 -15.96 -15.50 34.85
CA ALA A 68 -16.30 -14.09 34.87
C ALA A 68 -15.14 -13.14 35.25
N SER A 69 -14.10 -13.66 35.94
CA SER A 69 -13.00 -12.86 36.51
C SER A 69 -11.68 -12.97 35.74
N PHE A 70 -11.52 -13.94 34.84
CA PHE A 70 -10.23 -14.21 34.20
C PHE A 70 -10.35 -14.39 32.68
N ASP A 71 -9.54 -13.62 31.95
CA ASP A 71 -9.44 -13.62 30.48
C ASP A 71 -8.05 -14.11 30.06
N LEU A 72 -8.00 -15.09 29.14
CA LEU A 72 -6.75 -15.57 28.57
C LEU A 72 -6.15 -14.57 27.60
N VAL A 73 -6.97 -13.71 27.00
CA VAL A 73 -6.48 -12.64 26.13
C VAL A 73 -5.78 -11.61 27.01
N PRO A 74 -4.47 -11.38 26.83
CA PRO A 74 -3.78 -10.35 27.60
C PRO A 74 -4.38 -8.97 27.32
N GLY A 75 -4.55 -8.15 28.36
CA GLY A 75 -5.18 -6.83 28.25
C GLY A 75 -4.51 -5.86 27.28
N TRP A 76 -3.28 -6.12 26.84
CA TRP A 76 -2.56 -5.33 25.84
C TRP A 76 -2.93 -5.64 24.39
N VAL A 77 -3.49 -6.82 24.10
CA VAL A 77 -3.78 -7.27 22.73
C VAL A 77 -4.80 -6.35 22.06
N ASN A 78 -5.91 -6.05 22.75
CA ASN A 78 -6.96 -5.19 22.21
C ASN A 78 -6.47 -3.76 21.91
N PRO A 79 -5.80 -3.04 22.86
CA PRO A 79 -5.16 -1.76 22.56
C PRO A 79 -4.11 -1.84 21.43
N ALA A 80 -3.31 -2.89 21.37
CA ALA A 80 -2.29 -3.06 20.33
C ALA A 80 -2.91 -3.16 18.94
N ILE A 81 -3.98 -3.95 18.76
CA ILE A 81 -4.70 -4.05 17.47
C ILE A 81 -5.23 -2.68 17.04
N VAL A 82 -5.81 -1.91 17.96
CA VAL A 82 -6.32 -0.55 17.66
C VAL A 82 -5.18 0.38 17.23
N LEU A 83 -4.08 0.41 17.98
CA LEU A 83 -2.93 1.27 17.66
C LEU A 83 -2.28 0.88 16.33
N LEU A 84 -2.12 -0.41 16.06
CA LEU A 84 -1.56 -0.92 14.81
C LEU A 84 -2.50 -0.66 13.62
N GLY A 85 -3.82 -0.76 13.81
CA GLY A 85 -4.82 -0.41 12.81
C GLY A 85 -4.75 1.08 12.44
N LEU A 86 -4.72 1.97 13.44
CA LEU A 86 -4.57 3.41 13.23
C LEU A 86 -3.25 3.75 12.53
N ALA A 87 -2.15 3.14 12.94
CA ALA A 87 -0.85 3.33 12.31
C ALA A 87 -0.86 2.89 10.85
N THR A 88 -1.49 1.75 10.54
CA THR A 88 -1.62 1.25 9.18
C THR A 88 -2.41 2.22 8.29
N VAL A 89 -3.57 2.69 8.76
CA VAL A 89 -4.39 3.67 8.02
C VAL A 89 -3.62 4.97 7.78
N PHE A 90 -2.92 5.47 8.80
CA PHE A 90 -2.13 6.69 8.70
C PHE A 90 -0.98 6.57 7.69
N LEU A 91 -0.21 5.49 7.76
CA LEU A 91 0.93 5.23 6.86
C LEU A 91 0.46 5.02 5.42
N LEU A 92 -0.64 4.32 5.22
CA LEU A 92 -1.25 4.11 3.90
C LEU A 92 -1.72 5.44 3.29
N GLY A 93 -2.39 6.30 4.09
CA GLY A 93 -2.80 7.64 3.66
C GLY A 93 -1.60 8.49 3.22
N ARG A 94 -0.51 8.47 3.98
CA ARG A 94 0.74 9.16 3.60
C ARG A 94 1.34 8.62 2.31
N ALA A 95 1.33 7.30 2.12
CA ALA A 95 1.83 6.66 0.91
C ALA A 95 0.99 7.04 -0.33
N MET A 96 -0.35 7.09 -0.21
CA MET A 96 -1.24 7.54 -1.29
C MET A 96 -0.96 8.99 -1.69
N VAL A 97 -0.92 9.92 -0.73
CA VAL A 97 -0.64 11.34 -1.00
C VAL A 97 0.73 11.52 -1.65
N GLY A 98 1.74 10.81 -1.16
CA GLY A 98 3.08 10.82 -1.75
C GLY A 98 3.10 10.34 -3.21
N THR A 99 2.37 9.26 -3.52
CA THR A 99 2.26 8.71 -4.88
C THR A 99 1.55 9.67 -5.83
N VAL A 100 0.41 10.24 -5.40
CA VAL A 100 -0.36 11.21 -6.21
C VAL A 100 0.49 12.44 -6.53
N ASN A 101 1.19 12.99 -5.53
CA ASN A 101 2.05 14.16 -5.73
C ASN A 101 3.21 13.86 -6.69
N HIS A 102 3.78 12.65 -6.62
CA HIS A 102 4.84 12.23 -7.53
C HIS A 102 4.34 12.07 -8.97
N ILE A 103 3.14 11.51 -9.18
CA ILE A 103 2.51 11.41 -10.50
C ILE A 103 2.21 12.81 -11.06
N LYS A 104 1.59 13.69 -10.27
CA LYS A 104 1.33 15.09 -10.66
C LYS A 104 2.61 15.82 -11.06
N ALA A 105 3.70 15.65 -10.31
CA ALA A 105 5.00 16.24 -10.63
C ALA A 105 5.64 15.67 -11.92
N ARG A 106 5.39 14.39 -12.25
CA ARG A 106 5.80 13.81 -13.54
C ARG A 106 4.98 14.36 -14.70
N LEU A 107 3.66 14.44 -14.55
CA LEU A 107 2.77 14.98 -15.59
C LEU A 107 3.10 16.46 -15.89
N ARG A 108 3.31 17.28 -14.86
CA ARG A 108 3.73 18.69 -15.03
C ARG A 108 5.03 18.83 -15.82
N ARG A 109 6.01 17.94 -15.61
CA ARG A 109 7.27 17.94 -16.36
C ARG A 109 7.07 17.59 -17.83
N ASN A 110 6.23 16.60 -18.15
CA ASN A 110 5.94 16.24 -19.54
C ASN A 110 5.17 17.34 -20.28
N SER A 111 4.23 18.03 -19.62
CA SER A 111 3.51 19.15 -20.21
C SER A 111 4.39 20.37 -20.45
N GLY A 112 5.37 20.63 -19.58
CA GLY A 112 6.36 21.70 -19.78
C GLY A 112 7.39 21.41 -20.88
N GLY A 113 7.72 20.13 -21.11
CA GLY A 113 8.61 19.71 -22.19
C GLY A 113 7.99 19.81 -23.58
N ALA A 114 6.67 19.67 -23.71
CA ALA A 114 5.96 19.81 -24.98
C ALA A 114 5.88 21.27 -25.49
N VAL A 115 6.03 22.27 -24.61
CA VAL A 115 6.01 23.70 -24.97
C VAL A 115 7.39 24.20 -25.44
N GLY A 116 8.45 23.40 -25.25
CA GLY A 116 9.83 23.75 -25.63
C GLY A 116 10.37 23.05 -26.88
N ALA A 117 9.55 22.30 -27.62
CA ALA A 117 9.98 21.74 -28.90
C ALA A 117 10.24 22.89 -29.88
N PRO A 118 11.48 23.10 -30.38
CA PRO A 118 11.76 24.14 -31.35
C PRO A 118 10.91 23.90 -32.61
N PRO A 119 10.43 24.95 -33.28
CA PRO A 119 9.74 24.79 -34.55
C PRO A 119 10.67 24.05 -35.52
N HIS A 120 10.21 22.91 -36.00
CA HIS A 120 10.84 22.18 -37.09
C HIS A 120 10.69 23.07 -38.33
N ASN A 121 11.75 23.80 -38.67
CA ASN A 121 11.82 24.61 -39.89
C ASN A 121 11.92 23.65 -41.09
N ASP A 122 10.77 23.19 -41.57
CA ASP A 122 10.62 22.60 -42.90
C ASP A 122 10.45 23.69 -43.97
N ASP A 123 11.34 24.67 -43.96
CA ASP A 123 11.42 25.70 -45.00
C ASP A 123 12.88 25.81 -45.45
N CYS A 124 13.28 24.91 -46.34
CA CYS A 124 14.28 25.21 -47.35
C CYS A 124 13.82 24.59 -48.66
N ALA A 125 13.16 25.46 -49.42
CA ALA A 125 12.61 25.24 -50.73
C ALA A 125 13.64 24.70 -51.73
N ASP A 126 13.11 23.78 -52.53
CA ASP A 126 13.37 23.54 -53.93
C ASP A 126 13.67 24.84 -54.72
N ASP A 127 14.95 25.06 -55.08
CA ASP A 127 15.35 26.17 -55.94
C ASP A 127 16.53 25.77 -56.84
N ARG A 128 16.36 24.67 -57.58
CA ARG A 128 17.42 24.14 -58.48
C ARG A 128 16.96 23.79 -59.90
N ALA A 129 16.01 24.56 -60.45
CA ALA A 129 15.52 24.30 -61.81
C ALA A 129 15.33 25.55 -62.67
N HIS A 130 16.27 26.50 -62.69
CA HIS A 130 16.37 27.51 -63.77
C HIS A 130 17.82 27.57 -64.27
N HIS A 131 18.19 26.63 -65.13
CA HIS A 131 19.40 26.68 -65.94
C HIS A 131 18.99 26.86 -67.41
N PRO A 132 19.34 27.97 -68.09
CA PRO A 132 19.11 28.11 -69.51
C PRO A 132 20.13 27.29 -70.32
N PRO A 133 19.76 26.80 -71.53
CA PRO A 133 20.67 26.06 -72.38
C PRO A 133 21.72 27.00 -73.01
N GLY A 134 23.00 26.68 -72.81
CA GLY A 134 24.11 27.29 -73.56
C GLY A 134 24.19 26.73 -74.99
N PRO A 135 24.71 27.51 -75.96
CA PRO A 135 24.61 27.21 -77.39
C PRO A 135 25.58 26.11 -77.87
N ALA A 136 25.18 25.53 -79.01
CA ALA A 136 25.76 24.40 -79.73
C ALA A 136 27.21 24.61 -80.23
N PRO A 137 27.96 23.52 -80.49
CA PRO A 137 29.33 23.57 -80.97
C PRO A 137 29.46 24.05 -82.42
N ASP A 138 30.40 24.96 -82.61
CA ASP A 138 30.94 25.45 -83.85
C ASP A 138 31.57 24.30 -84.66
N ALA A 139 30.86 23.90 -85.71
CA ALA A 139 31.40 23.17 -86.85
C ALA A 139 32.33 24.10 -87.64
N GLY A 140 33.56 23.66 -87.90
CA GLY A 140 34.67 24.49 -88.34
C GLY A 140 34.67 24.91 -89.81
N ALA A 141 35.77 25.55 -90.23
CA ALA A 141 36.30 25.58 -91.60
C ALA A 141 37.63 26.37 -91.66
N PHE A 142 38.59 25.79 -92.39
CA PHE A 142 39.87 26.31 -92.91
C PHE A 142 41.11 26.32 -91.99
#